data_AF-W9ZZI1-F1
#
_entry.id   AF-W9ZZI1-F1
#
_cell.length_a   1.000
_cell.length_b   1.000
_cell.length_c   1.000
_cell.angle_alpha   90.00
_cell.angle_beta   90.00
_cell.angle_gamma   90.00
#
_symmetry.space_group_name_H-M   'P 1'
#
loop_
_entity.id
_entity.type
_entity.pdbx_description
1 polymer ?
#
loop_
_entity_poly.entity_id
_entity_poly.type
_entity_poly.pdbx_seq_one_letter_code
_entity_poly.pdbx_strand_id
1 'polypeptide(L)'
;MAANDDGPIVAPDEDVQDDRDSSIGDDATSSTASLSSSILDFRHENGRTYHAYKDGKYHLPNDERENDRLDLQHNLFLLTFDNKLGLSPPNLPDSKVKRVLDLGTGTGIWAIDFGDDHPEAEVTGVDLSPIQPSFVPPNVRFLIDDIHEQ
;
A
#
# COMPACT_ATOMS: atom_id res chain seq x y z
N MET A 1 18.47 37.17 -43.75
CA MET A 1 18.71 38.09 -42.62
C MET A 1 17.52 37.92 -41.69
N ALA A 2 17.58 37.02 -40.70
CA ALA A 2 18.20 37.20 -39.37
C ALA A 2 17.42 38.27 -38.56
N ALA A 3 16.98 38.07 -37.32
CA ALA A 3 17.29 37.06 -36.30
C ALA A 3 16.16 36.99 -35.24
N ASN A 4 16.24 35.96 -34.39
CA ASN A 4 15.56 35.73 -33.09
C ASN A 4 15.78 36.92 -32.13
N ASP A 5 15.15 37.08 -30.95
CA ASP A 5 15.25 36.18 -29.79
C ASP A 5 14.56 36.75 -28.54
N ASP A 6 14.17 35.85 -27.64
CA ASP A 6 14.09 35.94 -26.19
C ASP A 6 13.29 37.04 -25.46
N GLY A 7 12.08 36.64 -25.02
CA GLY A 7 11.48 37.15 -23.79
C GLY A 7 12.24 36.64 -22.56
N PRO A 8 12.18 37.36 -21.43
CA PRO A 8 13.19 37.26 -20.38
C PRO A 8 13.22 35.88 -19.71
N ILE A 9 14.41 35.28 -19.75
CA ILE A 9 14.87 34.15 -18.96
C ILE A 9 14.88 34.59 -17.49
N VAL A 10 14.00 34.03 -16.67
CA VAL A 10 14.12 34.14 -15.21
C VAL A 10 15.11 33.08 -14.76
N ALA A 11 16.37 33.49 -14.61
CA ALA A 11 17.42 32.69 -13.97
C ALA A 11 17.16 32.58 -12.45
N PRO A 12 17.59 31.50 -11.80
CA PRO A 12 17.45 31.35 -10.35
C PRO A 12 18.38 32.34 -9.65
N ASP A 13 17.86 33.12 -8.71
CA ASP A 13 18.69 34.00 -7.88
C ASP A 13 19.62 33.15 -7.00
N GLU A 14 20.91 33.48 -7.06
CA GLU A 14 22.00 32.84 -6.33
C GLU A 14 21.93 33.06 -4.81
N ASP A 15 22.44 32.04 -4.13
CA ASP A 15 22.60 31.83 -2.70
C ASP A 15 22.90 33.08 -1.84
N VAL A 16 21.98 33.38 -0.92
CA VAL A 16 22.31 34.07 0.33
C VAL A 16 22.43 33.01 1.42
N GLN A 17 23.67 32.62 1.74
CA GLN A 17 23.98 31.88 2.95
C GLN A 17 23.64 32.74 4.17
N ASP A 18 22.63 32.33 4.93
CA ASP A 18 22.39 32.80 6.28
C ASP A 18 22.42 31.56 7.19
N ASP A 19 23.41 31.51 8.08
CA ASP A 19 23.63 30.47 9.09
C ASP A 19 22.48 30.49 10.11
N ARG A 20 21.31 29.97 9.70
CA ARG A 20 20.13 29.83 10.54
C ARG A 20 19.82 28.35 10.74
N ASP A 21 19.86 27.99 12.02
CA ASP A 21 19.28 26.82 12.68
C ASP A 21 18.34 26.00 11.78
N SER A 22 18.74 24.76 11.45
CA SER A 22 17.95 23.86 10.60
C SER A 22 16.70 23.38 11.34
N SER A 23 15.72 24.26 11.49
CA SER A 23 14.36 23.90 11.84
C SER A 23 13.74 23.21 10.63
N ILE A 24 13.47 21.91 10.79
CA ILE A 24 12.46 21.11 10.10
C ILE A 24 12.23 21.52 8.63
N GLY A 25 12.98 20.89 7.73
CA GLY A 25 12.76 21.05 6.29
C GLY A 25 11.32 20.66 5.94
N ASP A 26 10.59 21.63 5.41
CA ASP A 26 9.31 21.44 4.74
C ASP A 26 9.46 20.46 3.56
N ASP A 27 8.34 19.83 3.22
CA ASP A 27 8.11 18.85 2.16
C ASP A 27 8.47 17.39 2.47
N ALA A 28 7.68 16.78 3.36
CA ALA A 28 7.24 15.41 3.16
C ALA A 28 6.45 15.32 1.85
N THR A 29 7.16 15.33 0.73
CA THR A 29 6.62 14.98 -0.58
C THR A 29 5.93 13.62 -0.44
N SER A 30 4.65 13.55 -0.76
CA SER A 30 3.91 12.29 -0.77
C SER A 30 4.53 11.38 -1.82
N SER A 31 5.26 10.35 -1.41
CA SER A 31 5.87 9.37 -2.31
C SER A 31 4.86 8.39 -2.91
N THR A 32 3.60 8.44 -2.44
CA THR A 32 2.50 7.65 -2.99
C THR A 32 1.81 8.40 -4.11
N ALA A 33 1.64 7.72 -5.25
CA ALA A 33 0.88 8.19 -6.39
C ALA A 33 -0.43 7.42 -6.52
N SER A 34 -1.40 8.00 -7.24
CA SER A 34 -2.62 7.27 -7.61
C SER A 34 -2.31 6.14 -8.59
N LEU A 35 -3.11 5.08 -8.55
CA LEU A 35 -2.97 3.95 -9.47
C LEU A 35 -3.18 4.41 -10.91
N SER A 36 -2.27 4.03 -11.80
CA SER A 36 -2.51 4.15 -13.24
C SER A 36 -3.54 3.10 -13.68
N SER A 37 -4.36 3.42 -14.68
CA SER A 37 -5.35 2.48 -15.20
C SER A 37 -4.72 1.17 -15.68
N SER A 38 -3.46 1.23 -16.14
CA SER A 38 -2.69 0.07 -16.60
C SER A 38 -2.38 -0.96 -15.51
N ILE A 39 -2.44 -0.59 -14.23
CA ILE A 39 -2.23 -1.55 -13.13
C ILE A 39 -3.42 -2.52 -12.99
N LEU A 40 -4.60 -2.11 -13.48
CA LEU A 40 -5.80 -2.94 -13.51
C LEU A 40 -5.86 -3.88 -14.74
N ASP A 41 -4.94 -3.73 -15.70
CA ASP A 41 -4.87 -4.57 -16.90
C ASP A 41 -4.24 -5.93 -16.56
N PHE A 42 -4.98 -6.78 -15.85
CA PHE A 42 -4.49 -8.07 -15.38
C PHE A 42 -4.00 -8.98 -16.51
N ARG A 43 -2.96 -9.75 -16.22
CA ARG A 43 -2.51 -10.83 -17.11
C ARG A 43 -3.52 -11.96 -17.07
N HIS A 44 -3.91 -12.47 -18.23
CA HIS A 44 -4.83 -13.59 -18.35
C HIS A 44 -4.09 -14.83 -18.86
N GLU A 45 -4.19 -15.93 -18.13
CA GLU A 45 -3.59 -17.21 -18.53
C GLU A 45 -4.47 -18.38 -18.08
N ASN A 46 -4.73 -19.34 -18.98
CA ASN A 46 -5.52 -20.54 -18.68
C ASN A 46 -6.90 -20.27 -18.02
N GLY A 47 -7.51 -19.13 -18.35
CA GLY A 47 -8.81 -18.71 -17.78
C GLY A 47 -8.74 -18.15 -16.36
N ARG A 48 -7.55 -17.85 -15.84
CA ARG A 48 -7.29 -17.19 -14.56
C ARG A 48 -6.70 -15.80 -14.80
N THR A 49 -6.91 -14.87 -13.87
CA THR A 49 -6.23 -13.56 -13.87
C THR A 49 -5.05 -13.57 -12.91
N TYR A 50 -4.03 -12.77 -13.24
CA TYR A 50 -2.81 -12.60 -12.45
C TYR A 50 -2.44 -11.11 -12.42
N HIS A 51 -1.72 -10.70 -11.38
CA HIS A 51 -1.12 -9.37 -11.32
C HIS A 51 -0.29 -9.06 -12.57
N ALA A 52 -0.42 -7.83 -13.09
CA ALA A 52 0.34 -7.36 -14.25
C ALA A 52 1.57 -6.53 -13.84
N TYR A 53 1.52 -5.94 -12.65
CA TYR A 53 2.63 -5.18 -12.08
C TYR A 53 3.79 -6.12 -11.73
N LYS A 54 4.94 -5.96 -12.41
CA LYS A 54 6.13 -6.84 -12.26
C LYS A 54 5.84 -8.32 -12.47
N ASP A 55 5.20 -8.60 -13.61
CA ASP A 55 4.85 -9.95 -14.07
C ASP A 55 5.95 -10.98 -13.83
N GLY A 56 5.55 -12.15 -13.32
CA GLY A 56 6.44 -13.27 -12.99
C GLY A 56 7.02 -13.27 -11.57
N LYS A 57 6.84 -12.22 -10.76
CA LYS A 57 7.27 -12.25 -9.34
C LYS A 57 6.33 -13.09 -8.46
N TYR A 58 5.02 -13.03 -8.71
CA TYR A 58 4.03 -13.80 -7.95
C TYR A 58 3.25 -14.77 -8.84
N HIS A 59 3.33 -16.06 -8.56
CA HIS A 59 2.81 -17.09 -9.47
C HIS A 59 1.35 -17.48 -9.20
N LEU A 60 0.73 -16.90 -8.18
CA LEU A 60 -0.66 -17.21 -7.84
C LEU A 60 -1.63 -16.28 -8.59
N PRO A 61 -2.83 -16.78 -8.95
CA PRO A 61 -3.89 -15.97 -9.53
C PRO A 61 -4.35 -14.83 -8.59
N ASN A 62 -5.14 -13.91 -9.11
CA ASN A 62 -5.78 -12.83 -8.35
C ASN A 62 -7.28 -12.68 -8.66
N ASP A 63 -7.90 -13.74 -9.17
CA ASP A 63 -9.33 -13.79 -9.46
C ASP A 63 -10.17 -14.12 -8.24
N GLU A 64 -11.49 -13.97 -8.37
CA GLU A 64 -12.49 -14.25 -7.34
C GLU A 64 -12.31 -15.62 -6.68
N ARG A 65 -11.96 -16.65 -7.47
CA ARG A 65 -11.73 -18.00 -6.94
C ARG A 65 -10.52 -18.05 -5.99
N GLU A 66 -9.47 -17.30 -6.29
CA GLU A 66 -8.31 -17.20 -5.39
C GLU A 66 -8.63 -16.35 -4.17
N ASN A 67 -9.41 -15.29 -4.33
CA ASN A 67 -9.88 -14.46 -3.22
C ASN A 67 -10.70 -15.31 -2.22
N ASP A 68 -11.64 -16.13 -2.71
CA ASP A 68 -12.38 -17.09 -1.87
C ASP A 68 -11.47 -18.05 -1.10
N ARG A 69 -10.37 -18.50 -1.75
CA ARG A 69 -9.38 -19.37 -1.11
C ARG A 69 -8.62 -18.65 0.01
N LEU A 70 -8.26 -17.38 -0.21
CA LEU A 70 -7.59 -16.54 0.80
C LEU A 70 -8.52 -16.26 1.99
N ASP A 71 -9.79 -15.94 1.73
CA ASP A 71 -10.77 -15.69 2.78
C ASP A 71 -11.09 -16.97 3.58
N LEU A 72 -11.15 -18.13 2.92
CA LEU A 72 -11.25 -19.42 3.61
C LEU A 72 -10.03 -19.69 4.51
N GLN A 73 -8.83 -19.35 4.02
CA GLN A 73 -7.59 -19.50 4.78
C GLN A 73 -7.57 -18.59 6.02
N HIS A 74 -8.02 -17.34 5.90
CA HIS A 74 -8.19 -16.43 7.03
C HIS A 74 -9.11 -17.01 8.11
N ASN A 75 -10.29 -17.48 7.70
CA ASN A 75 -11.25 -18.11 8.60
C ASN A 75 -10.67 -19.36 9.30
N LEU A 76 -9.88 -20.17 8.58
CA LEU A 76 -9.21 -21.33 9.17
C LEU A 76 -8.21 -20.92 10.26
N PHE A 77 -7.45 -19.84 10.05
CA PHE A 77 -6.54 -19.33 11.08
C PHE A 77 -7.27 -18.76 12.28
N LEU A 78 -8.36 -18.00 12.09
CA LEU A 78 -9.20 -17.53 13.19
C LEU A 78 -9.70 -18.69 14.05
N LEU A 79 -10.24 -19.74 13.44
CA LEU A 79 -10.70 -20.93 14.17
C LEU A 79 -9.55 -21.64 14.91
N THR A 80 -8.35 -21.65 14.34
CA THR A 80 -7.16 -22.25 14.94
C THR A 80 -6.67 -21.45 16.16
N PHE A 81 -6.85 -20.13 16.14
CA PHE A 81 -6.33 -19.21 17.16
C PHE A 81 -7.39 -18.71 18.14
N ASP A 82 -8.49 -19.47 18.32
CA ASP A 82 -9.60 -19.09 19.20
C ASP A 82 -10.17 -17.70 18.87
N ASN A 83 -10.39 -17.44 17.57
CA ASN A 83 -10.85 -16.18 16.99
C ASN A 83 -9.92 -14.98 17.24
N LYS A 84 -8.61 -15.20 17.33
CA LYS A 84 -7.62 -14.11 17.38
C LYS A 84 -6.93 -13.95 16.03
N LEU A 85 -6.71 -12.71 15.62
CA LEU A 85 -5.98 -12.36 14.40
C LEU A 85 -4.50 -12.75 14.45
N GLY A 86 -3.97 -13.03 15.63
CA GLY A 86 -2.63 -13.55 15.82
C GLY A 86 -2.33 -13.89 17.27
N LEU A 87 -1.16 -14.47 17.49
CA LEU A 87 -0.69 -14.89 18.82
C LEU A 87 0.31 -13.92 19.45
N SER A 88 0.75 -12.91 18.70
CA SER A 88 1.71 -11.91 19.15
C SER A 88 1.03 -10.85 20.02
N PRO A 89 1.79 -10.15 20.90
CA PRO A 89 1.22 -9.15 21.80
C PRO A 89 0.28 -8.14 21.16
N PRO A 90 0.53 -7.58 19.96
CA PRO A 90 -0.40 -6.66 19.30
C PRO A 90 -1.84 -7.17 19.12
N ASN A 91 -2.06 -8.48 19.08
CA ASN A 91 -3.38 -9.11 18.92
C ASN A 91 -4.05 -9.45 20.26
N LEU A 92 -3.47 -9.05 21.38
CA LEU A 92 -4.04 -9.25 22.72
C LEU A 92 -4.92 -8.06 23.11
N PRO A 93 -5.96 -8.27 23.93
CA PRO A 93 -6.78 -7.18 24.45
C PRO A 93 -5.95 -6.06 25.10
N ASP A 94 -6.42 -4.83 24.99
CA ASP A 94 -5.80 -3.61 25.53
C ASP A 94 -4.41 -3.26 24.95
N SER A 95 -3.97 -3.96 23.90
CA SER A 95 -2.72 -3.65 23.21
C SER A 95 -2.82 -2.31 22.50
N LYS A 96 -1.91 -1.39 22.83
CA LYS A 96 -1.85 -0.07 22.22
C LYS A 96 -0.99 -0.12 20.99
N VAL A 97 -1.62 -0.31 19.85
CA VAL A 97 -0.95 -0.38 18.55
C VAL A 97 -1.11 0.97 17.86
N LYS A 98 -0.05 1.48 17.22
CA LYS A 98 -0.09 2.81 16.58
C LYS A 98 -0.01 2.72 15.07
N ARG A 99 0.97 1.97 14.56
CA ARG A 99 1.19 1.81 13.12
C ARG A 99 1.43 0.35 12.82
N VAL A 100 0.73 -0.15 11.82
CA VAL A 100 0.78 -1.55 11.37
C VAL A 100 1.06 -1.56 9.88
N LEU A 101 1.93 -2.48 9.49
CA LEU A 101 2.25 -2.77 8.10
C LEU A 101 1.93 -4.25 7.85
N ASP A 102 0.97 -4.50 6.98
CA ASP A 102 0.58 -5.84 6.53
C ASP A 102 1.19 -6.10 5.14
N LEU A 103 2.05 -7.11 5.04
CA LEU A 103 2.87 -7.39 3.86
C LEU A 103 2.33 -8.60 3.12
N GLY A 104 1.99 -8.43 1.85
CA GLY A 104 1.25 -9.45 1.09
C GLY A 104 -0.18 -9.56 1.61
N THR A 105 -0.85 -8.41 1.72
CA THR A 105 -2.16 -8.30 2.39
C THR A 105 -3.26 -9.11 1.68
N GLY A 106 -3.05 -9.54 0.43
CA GLY A 106 -4.02 -10.35 -0.30
C GLY A 106 -5.35 -9.62 -0.46
N THR A 107 -6.45 -10.23 -0.03
CA THR A 107 -7.79 -9.59 -0.04
C THR A 107 -7.89 -8.40 0.92
N GLY A 108 -6.94 -8.24 1.84
CA GLY A 108 -6.95 -7.21 2.88
C GLY A 108 -7.76 -7.57 4.11
N ILE A 109 -8.37 -8.76 4.17
CA ILE A 109 -9.29 -9.17 5.23
C ILE A 109 -8.65 -9.08 6.63
N TRP A 110 -7.39 -9.48 6.77
CA TRP A 110 -6.67 -9.38 8.04
C TRP A 110 -6.47 -7.92 8.47
N ALA A 111 -6.03 -7.05 7.55
CA ALA A 111 -5.81 -5.64 7.82
C ALA A 111 -7.11 -4.91 8.18
N ILE A 112 -8.23 -5.29 7.55
CA ILE A 112 -9.57 -4.76 7.85
C ILE A 112 -10.00 -5.16 9.25
N ASP A 113 -9.99 -6.46 9.56
CA ASP A 113 -10.38 -6.95 10.89
C ASP A 113 -9.49 -6.34 11.99
N PHE A 114 -8.17 -6.22 11.73
CA PHE A 114 -7.25 -5.58 12.66
C PHE A 114 -7.55 -4.09 12.84
N GLY A 115 -7.92 -3.39 11.77
CA GLY A 115 -8.31 -1.98 11.82
C GLY A 115 -9.58 -1.74 12.62
N ASP A 116 -10.55 -2.67 12.56
CA ASP A 116 -11.77 -2.65 13.36
C ASP A 116 -11.49 -2.91 14.85
N ASP A 117 -10.60 -3.86 15.17
CA ASP A 117 -10.19 -4.18 16.55
C ASP A 117 -9.33 -3.05 17.18
N HIS A 118 -8.58 -2.32 16.36
CA HIS A 118 -7.65 -1.26 16.78
C HIS A 118 -7.94 0.08 16.06
N PRO A 119 -9.06 0.75 16.38
CA PRO A 119 -9.43 2.03 15.75
C PRO A 119 -8.41 3.15 16.01
N GLU A 120 -7.54 3.01 17.01
CA GLU A 120 -6.45 3.92 17.31
C GLU A 120 -5.20 3.72 16.45
N ALA A 121 -5.08 2.56 15.78
CA ALA A 121 -3.94 2.21 14.96
C ALA A 121 -4.16 2.65 13.51
N GLU A 122 -3.08 3.05 12.84
CA GLU A 122 -3.03 3.24 11.39
C GLU A 122 -2.50 1.95 10.74
N VAL A 123 -3.31 1.33 9.89
CA VAL A 123 -2.97 0.07 9.21
C VAL A 123 -2.72 0.34 7.74
N THR A 124 -1.54 -0.06 7.25
CA THR A 124 -1.20 -0.03 5.82
C THR A 124 -0.99 -1.45 5.33
N GLY A 125 -1.81 -1.91 4.40
CA GLY A 125 -1.59 -3.16 3.68
C GLY A 125 -0.85 -2.90 2.36
N VAL A 126 0.07 -3.79 2.01
CA VAL A 126 0.83 -3.72 0.75
C VAL A 126 0.68 -5.05 0.01
N ASP A 127 0.29 -4.98 -1.26
CA ASP A 127 0.25 -6.14 -2.14
C ASP A 127 0.59 -5.73 -3.58
N LEU A 128 0.96 -6.69 -4.42
CA LEU A 128 1.18 -6.48 -5.84
C LEU A 128 -0.15 -6.37 -6.60
N SER A 129 -1.21 -6.98 -6.08
CA SER A 129 -2.51 -7.08 -6.72
C SER A 129 -3.49 -6.05 -6.16
N PRO A 130 -4.09 -5.19 -7.00
CA PRO A 130 -5.17 -4.28 -6.60
C PRO A 130 -6.53 -5.01 -6.48
N ILE A 131 -6.63 -5.92 -5.52
CA ILE A 131 -7.84 -6.76 -5.30
C ILE A 131 -8.59 -6.42 -4.01
N GLN A 132 -8.10 -5.44 -3.24
CA GLN A 132 -8.68 -5.08 -1.96
C GLN A 132 -9.99 -4.30 -2.13
N PRO A 133 -10.96 -4.43 -1.21
CA PRO A 133 -12.23 -3.72 -1.30
C PRO A 133 -12.05 -2.21 -1.13
N SER A 134 -12.97 -1.44 -1.73
CA SER A 134 -12.99 0.02 -1.61
C SER A 134 -13.59 0.52 -0.30
N PHE A 135 -14.44 -0.29 0.34
CA PHE A 135 -15.07 0.02 1.61
C PHE A 135 -14.29 -0.65 2.74
N VAL A 136 -13.52 0.15 3.48
CA VAL A 136 -12.65 -0.27 4.57
C VAL A 136 -12.76 0.68 5.76
N PRO A 137 -12.29 0.28 6.95
CA PRO A 137 -12.19 1.16 8.09
C PRO A 137 -11.36 2.42 7.77
N PRO A 138 -11.70 3.59 8.36
CA PRO A 138 -11.06 4.87 8.02
C PRO A 138 -9.57 4.93 8.36
N ASN A 139 -9.11 4.01 9.21
CA ASN A 139 -7.72 3.85 9.64
C ASN A 139 -6.94 2.81 8.84
N VAL A 140 -7.55 2.20 7.81
CA VAL A 140 -6.93 1.21 6.93
C VAL A 140 -6.70 1.83 5.54
N ARG A 141 -5.49 1.65 5.01
CA ARG A 141 -5.13 2.02 3.63
C ARG A 141 -4.42 0.87 2.94
N PHE A 142 -4.53 0.80 1.62
CA PHE A 142 -3.81 -0.17 0.80
C PHE A 142 -2.91 0.53 -0.21
N LEU A 143 -1.73 -0.04 -0.42
CA LEU A 143 -0.74 0.40 -1.40
C LEU A 143 -0.44 -0.77 -2.34
N ILE A 144 -0.35 -0.44 -3.63
CA ILE A 144 0.10 -1.39 -4.64
C ILE A 144 1.57 -1.17 -4.86
N ASP A 145 2.38 -2.07 -4.29
CA ASP A 145 3.83 -1.93 -4.30
C ASP A 145 4.53 -3.28 -4.18
N ASP A 146 5.76 -3.33 -4.64
CA ASP A 146 6.63 -4.47 -4.51
C ASP A 146 7.64 -4.24 -3.38
N ILE A 147 7.40 -4.92 -2.26
CA ILE A 147 8.20 -4.80 -1.03
C ILE A 147 9.67 -5.22 -1.18
N HIS A 148 10.05 -5.80 -2.33
CA HIS A 148 11.43 -6.15 -2.67
C HIS A 148 12.12 -5.11 -3.57
N GLU A 149 11.45 -4.03 -3.94
CA GLU A 149 12.07 -2.90 -4.65
C GLU A 149 12.87 -2.01 -3.69
N GLN A 150 13.99 -1.46 -4.18
CA GLN A 150 14.87 -0.56 -3.44
C GLN A 150 14.64 0.89 -3.86
#